data_AF-A0A7S0IQZ1-F1
#
_entry.id   AF-A0A7S0IQZ1-F1
#
_cell.length_a   1.000
_cell.length_b   1.000
_cell.length_c   1.000
_cell.angle_alpha   90.00
_cell.angle_beta   90.00
_cell.angle_gamma   90.00
#
_symmetry.space_group_name_H-M   'P 1'
#
loop_
_entity.id
_entity.type
_entity.pdbx_description
1 polymer ?
#
loop_
_entity_poly.entity_id
_entity_poly.type
_entity_poly.pdbx_seq_one_letter_code
_entity_poly.pdbx_strand_id
1 'polypeptide(L)'
;TYSQTAALCASLNLTLCDQSCAGTGCAYNYHPVYSSLPCPAPSPPLPLPPSPPPPRSQRPPPPPPPLSLPSKIPSGGRAVIQGDTGTFLSCLLPGQDDNTTQIEWGRQLIAPQCCSPTDGACTRHTGTNDDDDCLAGFSYTKDAPKYTTPFTYSQTAALCASLNLTLCDQSCAGTGCAYNYHPVYSSLPCPAPSPP
;
A
#
# COMPACT_ATOMS: atom_id res chain seq x y z
N THR A 1 17.05 -19.54 -6.49
CA THR A 1 15.71 -20.03 -6.86
C THR A 1 15.43 -21.32 -6.13
N TYR A 2 14.17 -21.78 -6.06
CA TYR A 2 13.82 -23.06 -5.43
C TYR A 2 14.66 -24.23 -5.98
N SER A 3 14.80 -24.31 -7.30
CA SER A 3 15.57 -25.36 -7.98
C SER A 3 17.05 -25.39 -7.62
N GLN A 4 17.68 -24.22 -7.44
CA GLN A 4 19.09 -24.13 -7.02
C GLN A 4 19.29 -24.60 -5.58
N THR A 5 18.40 -24.23 -4.67
CA THR A 5 18.47 -24.66 -3.27
C THR A 5 18.21 -26.16 -3.14
N ALA A 6 17.23 -26.71 -3.88
CA ALA A 6 16.97 -28.14 -3.92
C ALA A 6 18.19 -28.94 -4.43
N ALA A 7 18.83 -28.46 -5.51
CA ALA A 7 20.04 -29.09 -6.05
C ALA A 7 21.22 -29.04 -5.07
N LEU A 8 21.39 -27.93 -4.34
CA LEU A 8 22.42 -27.79 -3.31
C LEU A 8 22.20 -28.79 -2.17
N CYS A 9 20.98 -28.88 -1.63
CA CYS A 9 20.64 -29.87 -0.60
C CYS A 9 20.94 -31.30 -1.09
N ALA A 10 20.50 -31.65 -2.30
CA ALA A 10 20.76 -32.97 -2.89
C ALA A 10 22.26 -33.27 -3.03
N SER A 11 23.08 -32.28 -3.41
CA SER A 11 24.54 -32.44 -3.51
C SER A 11 25.23 -32.75 -2.17
N LEU A 12 24.59 -32.36 -1.07
CA LEU A 12 25.02 -32.63 0.30
C LEU A 12 24.38 -33.91 0.88
N ASN A 13 23.66 -34.69 0.07
CA ASN A 13 22.82 -35.82 0.52
C ASN A 13 21.74 -35.41 1.54
N LEU A 14 21.26 -34.17 1.44
CA LEU A 14 20.20 -33.61 2.28
C LEU A 14 18.94 -33.33 1.45
N THR A 15 17.81 -33.22 2.14
CA THR A 15 16.54 -32.80 1.56
C THR A 15 16.10 -31.44 2.12
N LEU A 16 15.28 -30.72 1.37
CA LEU A 16 14.61 -29.53 1.88
C LEU A 16 13.70 -29.88 3.06
N CYS A 17 13.75 -29.07 4.11
CA CYS A 17 12.97 -29.30 5.33
C CYS A 17 11.48 -29.00 5.10
N ASP A 18 10.63 -29.84 5.68
CA ASP A 18 9.17 -29.68 5.77
C ASP A 18 8.74 -28.90 7.03
N GLN A 19 9.70 -28.51 7.85
CA GLN A 19 9.52 -27.78 9.09
C GLN A 19 10.56 -26.66 9.22
N SER A 20 10.27 -25.69 10.09
CA SER A 20 11.20 -24.62 10.40
C SER A 20 12.37 -25.14 11.24
N CYS A 21 13.60 -24.92 10.77
CA CYS A 21 14.83 -25.22 11.51
C CYS A 21 15.31 -24.02 12.34
N ALA A 22 14.38 -23.26 12.92
CA ALA A 22 14.70 -22.04 13.66
C ALA A 22 15.70 -22.30 14.80
N GLY A 23 16.70 -21.43 14.93
CA GLY A 23 17.68 -21.50 16.03
C GLY A 23 18.82 -22.50 15.82
N THR A 24 18.93 -23.10 14.63
CA THR A 24 20.00 -24.06 14.29
C THR A 24 21.29 -23.41 13.75
N GLY A 25 21.37 -22.07 13.70
CA GLY A 25 22.60 -21.35 13.35
C GLY A 25 22.38 -20.10 12.48
N CYS A 26 23.48 -19.58 11.91
CA CYS A 26 23.67 -18.58 10.85
C CYS A 26 22.70 -17.38 10.72
N ALA A 27 21.88 -17.09 11.74
CA ALA A 27 20.91 -16.00 11.79
C ALA A 27 19.92 -15.93 10.60
N TYR A 28 19.68 -17.05 9.90
CA TYR A 28 18.73 -17.09 8.78
C TYR A 28 17.26 -16.98 9.20
N ASN A 29 16.97 -17.01 10.51
CA ASN A 29 15.63 -16.85 11.07
C ASN A 29 14.93 -15.53 10.65
N TYR A 30 15.68 -14.54 10.19
CA TYR A 30 15.18 -13.24 9.75
C TYR A 30 14.93 -13.16 8.24
N HIS A 31 15.07 -14.27 7.51
CA HIS A 31 14.89 -14.33 6.07
C HIS A 31 13.89 -15.43 5.67
N PRO A 32 13.13 -15.24 4.58
CA PRO A 32 12.30 -16.31 4.03
C PRO A 32 13.19 -17.45 3.52
N VAL A 33 12.78 -18.69 3.81
CA VAL A 33 13.52 -19.91 3.44
C VAL A 33 12.70 -20.77 2.48
N TYR A 34 13.38 -21.53 1.61
CA TYR A 34 12.72 -22.55 0.79
C TYR A 34 12.39 -23.77 1.64
N SER A 35 11.18 -24.31 1.51
CA SER A 35 10.72 -25.52 2.20
C SER A 35 10.26 -26.57 1.20
N SER A 36 10.19 -27.83 1.64
CA SER A 36 9.57 -28.92 0.87
C SER A 36 8.05 -29.00 1.05
N LEU A 37 7.46 -28.06 1.80
CA LEU A 37 6.02 -28.02 2.05
C LEU A 37 5.27 -27.75 0.74
N PRO A 38 4.23 -28.55 0.41
CA PRO A 38 3.37 -28.24 -0.71
C PRO A 38 2.65 -26.93 -0.45
N CYS A 39 2.41 -26.15 -1.50
CA CYS A 39 1.49 -25.03 -1.39
C CYS A 39 0.12 -25.55 -0.92
N PRO A 40 -0.58 -24.82 -0.03
CA PRO A 40 -1.95 -25.17 0.32
C PRO A 40 -2.77 -25.27 -0.98
N ALA A 41 -3.54 -26.35 -1.09
CA ALA A 41 -4.43 -26.53 -2.22
C ALA A 41 -5.33 -25.28 -2.33
N PRO A 42 -5.61 -24.77 -3.53
CA PRO A 42 -6.59 -23.70 -3.69
C PRO A 42 -7.90 -24.17 -3.05
N SER A 43 -8.42 -23.38 -2.12
CA SER A 43 -9.61 -23.73 -1.34
C SER A 43 -10.74 -24.15 -2.29
N PRO A 44 -11.39 -25.31 -2.06
CA PRO A 44 -12.56 -25.67 -2.85
C PRO A 44 -13.63 -24.58 -2.70
N PRO A 45 -14.44 -24.31 -3.74
CA PRO A 45 -15.55 -23.36 -3.63
C PRO A 45 -16.45 -23.78 -2.46
N LEU A 46 -16.71 -22.84 -1.56
CA LEU A 46 -17.56 -23.08 -0.40
C LEU A 46 -18.93 -23.62 -0.86
N PRO A 47 -19.48 -24.67 -0.22
CA PRO A 47 -20.84 -25.12 -0.47
C PRO A 47 -21.82 -23.99 -0.14
N LEU A 48 -22.83 -23.81 -1.00
CA LEU A 48 -23.85 -22.78 -0.78
C LEU A 48 -24.56 -23.02 0.57
N PRO A 49 -24.72 -21.98 1.40
CA PRO A 49 -25.46 -22.09 2.65
C PRO A 49 -26.95 -22.41 2.40
N PRO A 50 -27.62 -23.12 3.33
CA PRO A 50 -29.05 -23.37 3.25
C PRO A 50 -29.84 -22.07 3.24
N SER A 51 -30.92 -22.02 2.45
CA SER A 51 -31.73 -20.81 2.27
C SER A 51 -32.29 -20.30 3.60
N PRO A 52 -32.12 -19.00 3.91
CA PRO A 52 -32.71 -18.40 5.09
C PRO A 52 -34.25 -18.34 4.99
N PRO A 53 -34.97 -18.31 6.13
CA PRO A 53 -36.42 -18.08 6.15
C PRO A 53 -36.78 -16.75 5.47
N PRO A 54 -38.02 -16.62 4.93
CA PRO A 54 -38.41 -15.41 4.21
C PRO A 54 -38.28 -14.18 5.11
N PRO A 55 -37.61 -13.11 4.65
CA PRO A 55 -37.43 -11.91 5.44
C PRO A 55 -38.79 -11.24 5.66
N ARG A 56 -39.09 -10.87 6.91
CA ARG A 56 -40.06 -9.80 7.18
C ARG A 56 -39.59 -8.57 6.43
N SER A 57 -40.49 -7.87 5.75
CA SER A 57 -40.26 -6.68 4.94
C SER A 57 -39.35 -5.67 5.65
N GLN A 58 -38.04 -5.82 5.46
CA GLN A 58 -37.03 -4.88 5.85
C GLN A 58 -36.48 -4.28 4.56
N ARG A 59 -36.36 -2.96 4.60
CA ARG A 59 -35.88 -2.11 3.52
C ARG A 59 -34.60 -2.71 2.92
N PRO A 60 -34.45 -2.77 1.58
CA PRO A 60 -33.27 -3.34 0.95
C PRO A 60 -31.99 -2.72 1.53
N PRO A 61 -30.94 -3.51 1.79
CA PRO A 61 -29.64 -2.96 2.14
C PRO A 61 -29.20 -1.99 1.03
N PRO A 62 -28.56 -0.86 1.37
CA PRO A 62 -28.03 0.04 0.37
C PRO A 62 -27.09 -0.75 -0.56
N PRO A 63 -27.09 -0.45 -1.87
CA PRO A 63 -26.18 -1.11 -2.79
C PRO A 63 -24.74 -0.97 -2.28
N PRO A 64 -23.86 -1.98 -2.50
CA PRO A 64 -22.43 -1.78 -2.28
C PRO A 64 -22.02 -0.51 -3.03
N PRO A 65 -21.16 0.35 -2.45
CA PRO A 65 -20.67 1.51 -3.19
C PRO A 65 -20.10 1.01 -4.52
N PRO A 66 -20.34 1.72 -5.63
CA PRO A 66 -19.79 1.32 -6.91
C PRO A 66 -18.29 1.07 -6.72
N LEU A 67 -17.79 -0.01 -7.30
CA LEU A 67 -16.36 -0.16 -7.53
C LEU A 67 -15.96 1.04 -8.39
N SER A 68 -15.59 2.12 -7.72
CA SER A 68 -15.12 3.35 -8.34
C SER A 68 -13.97 2.92 -9.23
N LEU A 69 -14.09 3.19 -10.53
CA LEU A 69 -12.97 3.15 -11.46
C LEU A 69 -11.74 3.67 -10.71
N PRO A 70 -10.56 3.01 -10.79
CA PRO A 70 -9.35 3.54 -10.19
C PRO A 70 -9.27 5.00 -10.61
N SER A 71 -9.36 5.92 -9.64
CA SER A 71 -9.46 7.35 -9.93
C SER A 71 -8.20 7.72 -10.67
N LYS A 72 -8.30 7.82 -12.00
CA LYS A 72 -7.18 8.17 -12.85
C LYS A 72 -6.66 9.52 -12.42
N ILE A 73 -5.37 9.75 -12.65
CA ILE A 73 -4.80 11.09 -12.51
C ILE A 73 -5.70 12.04 -13.33
N PRO A 74 -6.21 13.14 -12.76
CA PRO A 74 -7.06 14.06 -13.51
C PRO A 74 -6.30 14.77 -14.63
N SER A 75 -7.02 15.28 -15.62
CA SER A 75 -6.45 15.89 -16.84
C SER A 75 -5.40 16.99 -16.57
N GLY A 76 -5.58 17.77 -15.51
CA GLY A 76 -4.64 18.81 -15.09
C GLY A 76 -3.40 18.33 -14.33
N GLY A 77 -3.22 17.01 -14.20
CA GLY A 77 -2.16 16.41 -13.39
C GLY A 77 -2.33 16.63 -11.90
N ARG A 78 -1.47 15.98 -11.11
CA ARG A 78 -1.48 16.08 -9.64
C ARG A 78 -0.09 16.24 -9.09
N ALA A 79 0.06 17.16 -8.14
CA ALA A 79 1.32 17.40 -7.48
C ALA A 79 1.65 16.27 -6.50
N VAL A 80 2.90 15.82 -6.55
CA VAL A 80 3.57 15.13 -5.46
C VAL A 80 4.31 16.19 -4.66
N ILE A 81 4.11 16.18 -3.36
CA ILE A 81 4.67 17.17 -2.43
C ILE A 81 5.53 16.50 -1.36
N GLN A 82 6.36 17.26 -0.66
CA GLN A 82 7.10 16.77 0.50
C GLN A 82 6.15 16.47 1.66
N GLY A 83 6.32 15.31 2.31
CA GLY A 83 5.48 14.89 3.42
C GLY A 83 5.69 15.67 4.72
N ASP A 84 6.74 16.49 4.83
CA ASP A 84 7.03 17.35 5.99
C ASP A 84 6.67 18.82 5.75
N THR A 85 7.02 19.39 4.60
CA THR A 85 6.83 20.82 4.31
C THR A 85 5.66 21.11 3.38
N GLY A 86 5.20 20.11 2.62
CA GLY A 86 4.22 20.33 1.55
C GLY A 86 4.79 21.03 0.31
N THR A 87 6.12 21.18 0.21
CA THR A 87 6.77 21.77 -0.96
C THR A 87 6.56 20.88 -2.19
N PHE A 88 6.28 21.49 -3.35
CA PHE A 88 6.17 20.79 -4.61
C PHE A 88 7.45 20.03 -4.98
N LEU A 89 7.30 18.78 -5.45
CA LEU A 89 8.42 17.94 -5.91
C LEU A 89 8.29 17.54 -7.37
N SER A 90 7.13 17.02 -7.76
CA SER A 90 6.91 16.50 -9.12
C SER A 90 5.44 16.62 -9.52
N CYS A 91 5.21 16.66 -10.82
CA CYS A 91 3.88 16.64 -11.41
C CYS A 91 3.62 15.26 -12.01
N LEU A 92 2.53 14.61 -11.62
CA LEU A 92 2.05 13.38 -12.24
C LEU A 92 1.03 13.73 -13.31
N LEU A 93 1.28 13.32 -14.55
CA LEU A 93 0.42 13.54 -15.70
C LEU A 93 -0.35 12.27 -16.07
N PRO A 94 -1.64 12.39 -16.45
CA PRO A 94 -2.44 11.24 -16.85
C PRO A 94 -1.89 10.55 -18.09
N GLY A 95 -1.87 9.21 -18.08
CA GLY A 95 -1.34 8.40 -19.18
C GLY A 95 0.19 8.35 -19.28
N GLN A 96 0.90 9.19 -18.53
CA GLN A 96 2.36 9.20 -18.45
C GLN A 96 2.84 8.64 -17.09
N ASP A 97 2.25 9.13 -16.00
CA ASP A 97 2.69 8.85 -14.63
C ASP A 97 1.71 7.97 -13.84
N ASP A 98 0.77 7.31 -14.53
CA ASP A 98 -0.28 6.48 -13.91
C ASP A 98 0.30 5.35 -13.04
N ASN A 99 1.52 4.88 -13.35
CA ASN A 99 2.23 3.81 -12.64
C ASN A 99 3.36 4.33 -11.73
N THR A 100 3.48 5.65 -11.56
CA THR A 100 4.58 6.24 -10.78
C THR A 100 4.34 5.99 -9.29
N THR A 101 5.24 5.23 -8.66
CA THR A 101 5.22 4.91 -7.23
C THR A 101 6.37 5.53 -6.44
N GLN A 102 7.32 6.17 -7.13
CA GLN A 102 8.53 6.71 -6.52
C GLN A 102 9.02 7.98 -7.24
N ILE A 103 9.67 8.87 -6.50
CA ILE A 103 10.42 10.00 -7.03
C ILE A 103 11.77 10.13 -6.33
N GLU A 104 12.74 10.76 -6.98
CA GLU A 104 14.11 10.95 -6.48
C GLU A 104 14.21 12.03 -5.39
N TRP A 105 13.45 11.85 -4.30
CA TRP A 105 13.46 12.73 -3.13
C TRP A 105 13.23 11.95 -1.84
N GLY A 106 14.02 12.26 -0.80
CA GLY A 106 13.89 11.65 0.53
C GLY A 106 13.88 10.12 0.47
N ARG A 107 12.90 9.51 1.14
CA ARG A 107 12.56 8.10 0.94
C ARG A 107 11.66 7.98 -0.28
N GLN A 108 12.25 7.54 -1.39
CA GLN A 108 11.72 7.71 -2.74
C GLN A 108 10.27 7.24 -2.96
N LEU A 109 9.78 6.22 -2.24
CA LEU A 109 8.40 5.75 -2.38
C LEU A 109 7.39 6.83 -1.99
N ILE A 110 6.41 7.07 -2.85
CA ILE A 110 5.36 8.06 -2.60
C ILE A 110 4.34 7.47 -1.63
N ALA A 111 4.23 8.07 -0.45
CA ALA A 111 3.34 7.61 0.60
C ALA A 111 1.91 8.18 0.42
N PRO A 112 0.88 7.39 0.76
CA PRO A 112 -0.49 7.89 0.78
C PRO A 112 -0.74 8.81 1.98
N GLN A 113 -1.60 9.79 1.79
CA GLN A 113 -2.20 10.57 2.87
C GLN A 113 -3.62 10.95 2.46
N CYS A 114 -4.55 10.78 3.39
CA CYS A 114 -5.97 11.01 3.16
C CYS A 114 -6.48 12.08 4.10
N CYS A 115 -7.44 12.87 3.64
CA CYS A 115 -8.05 13.94 4.42
C CYS A 115 -9.56 13.76 4.45
N SER A 116 -10.17 14.13 5.57
CA SER A 116 -11.62 14.23 5.68
C SER A 116 -12.14 15.29 4.70
N PRO A 117 -13.16 14.96 3.88
CA PRO A 117 -13.71 15.90 2.91
C PRO A 117 -14.48 17.06 3.58
N THR A 118 -14.78 16.95 4.88
CA THR A 118 -15.60 17.93 5.61
C THR A 118 -14.76 19.01 6.30
N ASP A 119 -13.67 18.62 6.93
CA ASP A 119 -12.86 19.49 7.80
C ASP A 119 -11.35 19.43 7.47
N GLY A 120 -10.95 18.64 6.47
CA GLY A 120 -9.55 18.50 6.07
C GLY A 120 -8.68 17.72 7.06
N ALA A 121 -9.28 17.06 8.07
CA ALA A 121 -8.54 16.31 9.07
C ALA A 121 -7.68 15.21 8.42
N CYS A 122 -6.40 15.19 8.79
CA CYS A 122 -5.38 14.34 8.18
C CYS A 122 -5.35 12.91 8.75
N THR A 123 -5.24 11.93 7.86
CA THR A 123 -5.18 10.50 8.17
C THR A 123 -4.02 9.85 7.41
N ARG A 124 -3.04 9.33 8.17
CA ARG A 124 -1.94 8.49 7.67
C ARG A 124 -1.98 7.05 8.19
N HIS A 125 -2.82 6.80 9.20
CA HIS A 125 -3.12 5.50 9.78
C HIS A 125 -4.58 5.42 10.21
N THR A 126 -5.15 4.22 10.31
CA THR A 126 -6.55 3.98 10.70
C THR A 126 -6.76 3.65 12.19
N GLY A 127 -5.67 3.46 12.93
CA GLY A 127 -5.69 3.15 14.35
C GLY A 127 -4.41 3.61 15.04
N THR A 128 -3.51 2.69 15.33
CA THR A 128 -2.20 2.98 15.92
C THR A 128 -1.16 3.41 14.88
N ASN A 129 -0.08 4.01 15.37
CA ASN A 129 1.01 4.52 14.54
C ASN A 129 2.10 3.44 14.36
N ASP A 130 1.74 2.33 13.73
CA ASP A 130 2.59 1.15 13.52
C ASP A 130 2.37 0.52 12.12
N ASP A 131 3.05 -0.60 11.85
CA ASP A 131 3.03 -1.22 10.52
C ASP A 131 1.64 -1.69 10.08
N ASP A 132 0.79 -2.12 11.02
CA ASP A 132 -0.50 -2.72 10.71
C ASP A 132 -1.55 -1.66 10.36
N ASP A 133 -1.51 -0.51 11.04
CA ASP A 133 -2.52 0.53 10.88
C ASP A 133 -2.09 1.69 9.97
N CYS A 134 -0.81 1.80 9.62
CA CYS A 134 -0.34 2.77 8.63
C CYS A 134 -0.79 2.42 7.21
N LEU A 135 -1.30 3.42 6.47
CA LEU A 135 -1.92 3.24 5.15
C LEU A 135 -1.05 2.51 4.10
N ALA A 136 0.27 2.52 4.27
CA ALA A 136 1.25 1.84 3.44
C ALA A 136 2.38 1.21 4.29
N GLY A 137 2.14 0.93 5.57
CA GLY A 137 3.16 0.44 6.50
C GLY A 137 3.99 1.55 7.17
N PHE A 138 4.73 1.19 8.22
CA PHE A 138 5.45 2.12 9.08
C PHE A 138 6.90 2.29 8.63
N SER A 139 7.23 3.54 8.29
CA SER A 139 8.48 3.84 7.58
C SER A 139 9.76 3.81 8.45
N TYR A 140 9.71 3.40 9.72
CA TYR A 140 10.94 3.24 10.54
C TYR A 140 11.53 1.82 10.53
N THR A 141 10.91 0.85 9.87
CA THR A 141 11.50 -0.48 9.68
C THR A 141 12.77 -0.37 8.82
N LYS A 142 13.86 -0.98 9.28
CA LYS A 142 15.25 -0.52 9.09
C LYS A 142 15.92 -0.98 7.78
N ASP A 143 15.17 -1.28 6.73
CA ASP A 143 15.71 -1.86 5.49
C ASP A 143 15.49 -0.92 4.28
N ALA A 144 16.59 -0.41 3.70
CA ALA A 144 16.55 0.34 2.45
C ALA A 144 16.26 -0.58 1.24
N PRO A 145 15.53 -0.17 0.18
CA PRO A 145 14.60 0.95 0.07
C PRO A 145 13.16 0.41 -0.05
N LYS A 146 12.55 -0.10 1.02
CA LYS A 146 11.10 -0.41 1.02
C LYS A 146 10.48 -0.11 2.38
N TYR A 147 10.62 1.13 2.82
CA TYR A 147 10.03 1.64 4.06
C TYR A 147 8.49 1.62 4.06
N THR A 148 7.86 1.48 2.89
CA THR A 148 6.41 1.42 2.73
C THR A 148 6.03 0.51 1.56
N THR A 149 4.76 0.10 1.52
CA THR A 149 4.15 -0.56 0.36
C THR A 149 4.01 0.46 -0.77
N PRO A 150 4.42 0.11 -2.01
CA PRO A 150 4.27 1.01 -3.15
C PRO A 150 2.79 1.16 -3.53
N PHE A 151 2.35 2.40 -3.66
CA PHE A 151 1.05 2.77 -4.22
C PHE A 151 1.28 3.60 -5.48
N THR A 152 0.34 3.53 -6.42
CA THR A 152 0.15 4.53 -7.48
C THR A 152 -0.85 5.58 -7.02
N TYR A 153 -0.93 6.72 -7.72
CA TYR A 153 -1.91 7.76 -7.44
C TYR A 153 -3.35 7.20 -7.36
N SER A 154 -3.72 6.36 -8.34
CA SER A 154 -5.08 5.81 -8.43
C SER A 154 -5.39 4.82 -7.30
N GLN A 155 -4.39 4.05 -6.86
CA GLN A 155 -4.53 3.16 -5.70
C GLN A 155 -4.64 3.96 -4.40
N THR A 156 -3.88 5.05 -4.24
CA THR A 156 -4.04 5.95 -3.09
C THR A 156 -5.42 6.60 -3.07
N ALA A 157 -5.94 7.04 -4.22
CA ALA A 157 -7.28 7.60 -4.31
C ALA A 157 -8.37 6.58 -3.97
N ALA A 158 -8.22 5.35 -4.45
CA ALA A 158 -9.12 4.25 -4.07
C ALA A 158 -9.03 3.92 -2.57
N LEU A 159 -7.82 3.93 -2.00
CA LEU A 159 -7.59 3.73 -0.57
C LEU A 159 -8.31 4.80 0.25
N CYS A 160 -8.10 6.08 -0.03
CA CYS A 160 -8.79 7.16 0.67
C CYS A 160 -10.31 7.04 0.53
N ALA A 161 -10.82 6.76 -0.68
CA ALA A 161 -12.25 6.59 -0.90
C ALA A 161 -12.83 5.42 -0.09
N SER A 162 -12.11 4.31 0.05
CA SER A 162 -12.53 3.16 0.85
C SER A 162 -12.68 3.49 2.35
N LEU A 163 -11.99 4.52 2.80
CA LEU A 163 -12.05 5.06 4.17
C LEU A 163 -13.05 6.21 4.31
N ASN A 164 -13.84 6.53 3.28
CA ASN A 164 -14.68 7.72 3.18
C ASN A 164 -13.89 9.05 3.29
N LEU A 165 -12.63 9.03 2.84
CA LEU A 165 -11.72 10.17 2.80
C LEU A 165 -11.41 10.56 1.34
N THR A 166 -10.73 11.69 1.17
CA THR A 166 -10.20 12.15 -0.13
C THR A 166 -8.69 12.33 -0.06
N LEU A 167 -8.01 12.54 -1.20
CA LEU A 167 -6.62 12.98 -1.17
C LEU A 167 -6.52 14.38 -0.58
N CYS A 168 -5.54 14.58 0.28
CA CYS A 168 -5.25 15.87 0.90
C CYS A 168 -4.75 16.90 -0.12
N ASP A 169 -5.20 18.13 0.03
CA ASP A 169 -4.70 19.33 -0.67
C ASP A 169 -3.55 20.01 0.09
N GLN A 170 -2.97 19.32 1.07
CA GLN A 170 -1.95 19.83 1.98
C GLN A 170 -1.07 18.70 2.49
N SER A 171 0.10 19.01 3.05
CA SER A 171 0.91 18.01 3.75
C SER A 171 0.30 17.69 5.12
N CYS A 172 0.20 16.39 5.44
CA CYS A 172 -0.20 15.92 6.75
C CYS A 172 0.99 15.77 7.72
N ALA A 173 1.87 16.76 7.72
CA ALA A 173 3.09 16.70 8.51
C ALA A 173 2.81 16.44 10.00
N GLY A 174 3.55 15.50 10.59
CA GLY A 174 3.45 15.19 12.02
C GLY A 174 2.29 14.27 12.42
N THR A 175 1.49 13.75 11.47
CA THR A 175 0.38 12.83 11.76
C THR A 175 0.75 11.35 11.73
N GLY A 176 2.03 11.02 11.87
CA GLY A 176 2.51 9.64 12.02
C GLY A 176 3.05 9.00 10.73
N CYS A 177 3.25 7.68 10.82
CA CYS A 177 3.81 6.72 9.87
C CYS A 177 5.21 7.03 9.34
N ALA A 178 5.87 8.05 9.88
CA ALA A 178 7.13 8.61 9.40
C ALA A 178 7.08 9.07 7.92
N TYR A 179 5.89 9.38 7.39
CA TYR A 179 5.74 9.85 6.02
C TYR A 179 6.28 11.27 5.81
N ASN A 180 6.67 11.98 6.88
CA ASN A 180 7.42 13.23 6.77
C ASN A 180 8.71 13.07 5.93
N TYR A 181 9.33 11.89 5.92
CA TYR A 181 10.53 11.61 5.14
C TYR A 181 10.24 11.15 3.70
N HIS A 182 8.97 11.06 3.32
CA HIS A 182 8.52 10.56 2.03
C HIS A 182 7.90 11.68 1.19
N PRO A 183 8.00 11.59 -0.14
CA PRO A 183 7.08 12.30 -1.00
C PRO A 183 5.66 11.74 -0.76
N VAL A 184 4.65 12.58 -0.88
CA VAL A 184 3.24 12.19 -0.65
C VAL A 184 2.36 12.59 -1.82
N TYR A 185 1.37 11.74 -2.12
CA TYR A 185 0.33 12.09 -3.09
C TYR A 185 -0.57 13.19 -2.53
N SER A 186 -0.97 14.12 -3.40
CA SER A 186 -1.89 15.20 -3.04
C SER A 186 -2.97 15.39 -4.09
N SER A 187 -4.06 16.07 -3.71
CA SER A 187 -5.09 16.54 -4.63
C SER A 187 -4.74 17.88 -5.27
N LEU A 188 -3.60 18.51 -4.89
CA LEU A 188 -3.16 19.77 -5.45
C LEU A 188 -2.90 19.65 -6.96
N PRO A 189 -3.31 20.66 -7.75
CA PRO A 189 -2.96 20.72 -9.16
C PRO A 189 -1.45 20.89 -9.33
N CYS A 190 -0.93 20.48 -10.48
CA CYS A 190 0.45 20.83 -10.83
C CYS A 190 0.59 22.35 -10.96
N PRO A 191 1.74 22.92 -10.56
CA PRO A 191 2.01 24.34 -10.78
C PRO A 191 2.01 24.64 -12.28
N ALA A 192 1.55 25.84 -12.64
CA ALA A 192 1.65 26.31 -14.01
C ALA A 192 3.14 26.37 -14.42
N PRO A 193 3.49 26.07 -15.69
CA PRO A 193 4.85 26.28 -16.16
C PRO A 193 5.24 27.75 -15.94
N SER A 194 6.42 27.98 -15.36
CA SER A 194 6.95 29.32 -15.18
C SER A 194 7.02 30.01 -16.55
N PRO A 195 6.54 31.27 -16.68
CA PRO A 195 6.78 32.02 -17.89
C PRO A 195 8.30 32.17 -18.13
N PRO A 196 8.74 32.11 -19.40
CA PRO A 196 10.16 32.17 -19.78
C PRO A 196 10.83 33.51 -19.45
#